data_AF-A0A0J6SUL7-F1
#
_entry.id   AF-A0A0J6SUL7-F1
#
_cell.length_a   1.000
_cell.length_b   1.000
_cell.length_c   1.000
_cell.angle_alpha   90.00
_cell.angle_beta   90.00
_cell.angle_gamma   90.00
#
_symmetry.space_group_name_H-M   'P 1'
#
loop_
_entity.id
_entity.type
_entity.pdbx_description
1 polymer ?
#
loop_
_entity_poly.entity_id
_entity_poly.type
_entity_poly.pdbx_seq_one_letter_code
_entity_poly.pdbx_strand_id
1 'polypeptide(L)'
;MRPEIVNVLADANVLWSPQLRNLFLQLAHQDVFHIFWTDLVIEEWLRNIEPDQRARCEAGTVPLMRRHFPEAWLPAMTPTPFGTTDPKDPTSQPPPSTWLRQCW
;
A
#
# COMPACT_ATOMS: atom_id res chain seq x y z
N MET A 1 -15.95 -21.71 -18.42
CA MET A 1 -14.60 -21.13 -18.33
C MET A 1 -14.50 -20.55 -16.93
N ARG A 2 -13.69 -21.12 -16.01
CA ARG A 2 -13.45 -20.45 -14.73
C ARG A 2 -12.48 -19.30 -15.02
N PRO A 3 -12.78 -18.06 -14.61
CA PRO A 3 -11.80 -16.98 -14.71
C PRO A 3 -10.55 -17.37 -13.93
N GLU A 4 -9.39 -17.04 -14.48
CA GLU A 4 -8.12 -17.18 -13.77
C GLU A 4 -8.15 -16.33 -12.50
N ILE A 5 -7.73 -16.90 -11.37
CA ILE A 5 -7.67 -16.17 -10.11
C ILE A 5 -6.54 -15.14 -10.23
N VAL A 6 -6.88 -13.87 -10.04
CA VAL A 6 -5.95 -12.75 -10.21
C VAL A 6 -5.11 -12.57 -8.96
N ASN A 7 -3.84 -12.21 -9.13
CA ASN A 7 -2.94 -11.80 -8.05
C ASN A 7 -3.06 -10.29 -7.81
N VAL A 8 -3.28 -9.87 -6.56
CA VAL A 8 -3.52 -8.49 -6.17
C VAL A 8 -2.52 -8.07 -5.10
N LEU A 9 -1.75 -7.02 -5.36
CA LEU A 9 -0.93 -6.35 -4.35
C LEU A 9 -1.79 -5.29 -3.64
N ALA A 10 -2.03 -5.46 -2.35
CA ALA A 10 -2.71 -4.47 -1.53
C ALA A 10 -1.74 -3.35 -1.13
N ASP A 11 -2.20 -2.10 -1.23
CA ASP A 11 -1.47 -0.93 -0.78
C ASP A 11 -1.92 -0.53 0.65
N ALA A 12 -1.12 0.29 1.32
CA ALA A 12 -1.31 0.72 2.70
C ALA A 12 -2.66 1.43 2.90
N ASN A 13 -3.14 2.15 1.89
CA ASN A 13 -4.45 2.81 1.91
C ASN A 13 -5.63 1.83 2.00
N VAL A 14 -5.53 0.64 1.38
CA VAL A 14 -6.54 -0.42 1.46
C VAL A 14 -6.52 -1.03 2.86
N LEU A 15 -5.32 -1.21 3.43
CA LEU A 15 -5.16 -1.77 4.77
C LEU A 15 -5.52 -0.77 5.88
N TRP A 16 -5.42 0.53 5.63
CA TRP A 16 -5.70 1.59 6.60
C TRP A 16 -7.12 1.52 7.16
N SER A 17 -8.13 1.45 6.28
CA SER A 17 -9.53 1.30 6.70
C SER A 17 -9.80 -0.11 7.24
N PRO A 18 -10.28 -0.27 8.49
CA PRO A 18 -10.69 -1.58 9.01
C PRO A 18 -11.75 -2.27 8.15
N GLN A 19 -12.67 -1.50 7.55
CA GLN A 19 -13.75 -2.02 6.72
C GLN A 19 -13.21 -2.57 5.40
N LEU A 20 -12.37 -1.82 4.70
CA LEU A 20 -11.76 -2.28 3.44
C LEU A 20 -10.83 -3.46 3.68
N ARG A 21 -9.97 -3.40 4.70
CA ARG A 21 -9.08 -4.50 5.07
C ARG A 21 -9.88 -5.79 5.33
N ASN A 22 -10.94 -5.71 6.12
CA ASN A 22 -11.76 -6.88 6.43
C ASN A 22 -12.46 -7.45 5.19
N LEU A 23 -13.03 -6.58 4.34
CA LEU A 23 -13.65 -7.01 3.08
C LEU A 23 -12.65 -7.72 2.17
N PHE A 24 -11.48 -7.13 1.94
CA PHE A 24 -10.45 -7.69 1.06
C PHE A 24 -9.92 -9.03 1.60
N LEU A 25 -9.70 -9.14 2.91
CA LEU A 25 -9.27 -10.40 3.52
C LEU A 25 -10.35 -11.48 3.42
N GLN A 26 -11.64 -11.14 3.54
CA GLN A 26 -12.73 -12.10 3.33
C GLN A 26 -12.82 -12.55 1.87
N LEU A 27 -12.69 -11.64 0.91
CA LEU A 27 -12.70 -11.98 -0.52
C LEU A 27 -11.51 -12.86 -0.89
N ALA A 28 -10.33 -12.55 -0.36
CA ALA A 28 -9.13 -13.38 -0.54
C ALA A 28 -9.29 -14.76 0.11
N HIS A 29 -9.93 -14.84 1.28
CA HIS A 29 -10.23 -16.12 1.94
C HIS A 29 -11.24 -16.97 1.17
N GLN A 30 -12.08 -16.36 0.32
CA GLN A 30 -13.04 -17.02 -0.55
C GLN A 30 -12.49 -17.32 -1.95
N ASP A 31 -11.16 -17.23 -2.15
CA ASP A 31 -10.48 -17.47 -3.42
C ASP A 31 -10.98 -16.58 -4.59
N VAL A 32 -11.50 -15.38 -4.29
CA VAL A 32 -11.90 -14.41 -5.32
C VAL A 32 -10.66 -13.83 -6.02
N PHE A 33 -9.57 -13.65 -5.28
CA PHE A 33 -8.23 -13.28 -5.76
C PHE A 33 -7.18 -13.70 -4.72
N HIS A 34 -5.92 -13.79 -5.13
CA HIS A 34 -4.81 -13.94 -4.18
C HIS A 34 -4.30 -12.58 -3.77
N ILE A 35 -4.25 -12.32 -2.46
CA ILE A 35 -3.81 -11.04 -1.91
C ILE A 35 -2.34 -11.11 -1.50
N PHE A 36 -1.61 -10.01 -1.72
CA PHE A 36 -0.20 -9.87 -1.38
C PHE A 36 0.10 -8.50 -0.78
N TRP A 37 1.14 -8.40 0.04
CA TRP A 37 1.70 -7.15 0.55
C TRP A 37 3.17 -7.36 0.96
N THR A 38 3.91 -6.27 1.12
CA THR A 38 5.29 -6.28 1.61
C THR A 38 5.37 -5.74 3.04
N ASP A 39 6.48 -5.97 3.74
CA ASP A 39 6.72 -5.35 5.05
C ASP A 39 6.65 -3.81 4.96
N LEU A 40 7.14 -3.21 3.87
CA LEU A 40 7.04 -1.76 3.63
C LEU A 40 5.59 -1.26 3.60
N VAL A 41 4.68 -1.99 2.96
CA VAL A 41 3.25 -1.64 2.94
C VAL A 41 2.64 -1.73 4.34
N ILE A 42 3.01 -2.75 5.12
CA ILE A 42 2.52 -2.91 6.49
C ILE A 42 3.05 -1.79 7.39
N GLU A 43 4.35 -1.47 7.30
CA GLU A 43 4.97 -0.36 8.00
C GLU A 43 4.30 0.98 7.66
N GLU A 44 4.07 1.24 6.37
CA GLU A 44 3.40 2.45 5.88
C GLU A 44 1.96 2.56 6.39
N TRP A 45 1.21 1.44 6.39
CA TRP A 45 -0.12 1.41 6.97
C TRP A 45 -0.08 1.73 8.48
N LEU A 46 0.78 1.05 9.24
CA LEU A 46 0.90 1.25 10.68
C LEU A 46 1.38 2.67 11.01
N ARG A 47 2.24 3.26 10.18
CA ARG A 47 2.73 4.64 10.30
C ARG A 47 1.60 5.67 10.32
N ASN A 48 0.54 5.41 9.56
CA ASN A 48 -0.57 6.34 9.30
C ASN A 48 -1.83 6.13 10.18
N ILE A 49 -1.76 5.29 11.22
CA ILE A 49 -2.83 5.14 12.22
C ILE A 49 -2.39 5.64 13.59
N GLU A 50 -3.36 6.03 14.44
CA GLU A 50 -3.11 6.55 15.79
C GLU A 50 -2.31 5.56 16.66
N PRO A 51 -1.45 6.03 17.59
CA PRO A 51 -0.54 5.17 18.36
C PRO A 51 -1.21 4.00 19.10
N ASP A 52 -2.34 4.25 19.77
CA ASP A 52 -3.07 3.21 20.49
C ASP A 52 -3.66 2.16 19.53
N GLN A 53 -4.11 2.61 18.35
CA GLN A 53 -4.62 1.72 17.31
C GLN A 53 -3.47 0.92 16.68
N ARG A 54 -2.31 1.53 16.47
CA ARG A 54 -1.10 0.87 16.00
C ARG A 54 -0.73 -0.29 16.92
N ALA A 55 -0.60 -0.04 18.22
CA ALA A 55 -0.23 -1.07 19.19
C ALA A 55 -1.21 -2.27 19.16
N ARG A 56 -2.51 -2.00 19.02
CA ARG A 56 -3.53 -3.05 18.87
C ARG A 56 -3.41 -3.81 17.56
N CYS A 57 -3.12 -3.13 16.46
CA CYS A 57 -2.91 -3.76 15.15
C CYS A 57 -1.65 -4.64 15.15
N GLU A 58 -0.55 -4.16 15.72
CA GLU A 58 0.72 -4.91 15.86
C GLU A 58 0.56 -6.15 16.74
N ALA A 59 -0.14 -6.02 17.88
CA ALA A 59 -0.34 -7.14 18.80
C ALA A 59 -1.39 -8.16 18.32
N GLY A 60 -2.30 -7.76 17.43
CA GLY A 60 -3.46 -8.58 17.05
C GLY A 60 -3.61 -8.78 15.55
N THR A 61 -3.86 -7.70 14.81
CA THR A 61 -4.24 -7.80 13.38
C THR A 61 -3.11 -8.34 12.51
N VAL A 62 -1.88 -7.83 12.67
CA VAL A 62 -0.73 -8.25 11.85
C VAL A 62 -0.38 -9.72 12.09
N PRO A 63 -0.30 -10.23 13.33
CA PRO A 63 -0.11 -11.66 13.58
C PRO A 63 -1.21 -12.54 12.97
N LEU A 64 -2.47 -12.10 13.01
CA LEU A 64 -3.58 -12.83 12.38
C LEU A 64 -3.42 -12.87 10.86
N MET A 65 -3.07 -11.74 10.23
CA MET A 65 -2.79 -11.70 8.80
C MET A 65 -1.64 -12.67 8.44
N ARG A 66 -0.53 -12.66 9.19
CA ARG A 66 0.60 -13.59 8.95
C ARG A 66 0.17 -15.05 9.07
N ARG A 67 -0.65 -15.38 10.08
CA ARG A 67 -1.09 -16.74 10.33
C ARG A 67 -2.05 -17.25 9.26
N HIS A 68 -3.00 -16.43 8.82
CA HIS A 68 -4.05 -16.84 7.88
C HIS A 68 -3.62 -16.74 6.41
N PHE A 69 -2.66 -15.86 6.10
CA PHE A 69 -2.17 -15.62 4.74
C PHE A 69 -0.63 -15.65 4.73
N PRO A 70 0.00 -16.81 5.01
CA PRO A 70 1.46 -16.91 5.06
C PRO A 70 2.11 -16.59 3.70
N GLU A 71 1.50 -17.01 2.60
CA GLU A 71 2.00 -16.79 1.24
C GLU A 71 1.78 -15.36 0.72
N ALA A 72 0.97 -14.54 1.42
CA ALA A 72 0.70 -13.16 1.02
C ALA A 72 1.88 -12.21 1.31
N TRP A 73 2.83 -12.62 2.15
CA TRP A 73 4.00 -11.82 2.48
C TRP A 73 5.06 -11.94 1.40
N LEU A 74 5.14 -10.92 0.54
CA LEU A 74 6.19 -10.84 -0.46
C LEU A 74 7.47 -10.25 0.15
N PRO A 75 8.65 -10.76 -0.25
CA PRO A 75 9.92 -10.16 0.14
C PRO A 75 10.02 -8.73 -0.40
N ALA A 76 10.92 -7.95 0.19
CA ALA A 76 11.28 -6.65 -0.36
C ALA A 76 11.68 -6.80 -1.83
N MET A 77 11.03 -6.03 -2.71
CA MET A 77 11.41 -5.98 -4.11
C MET A 77 12.63 -5.09 -4.26
N THR A 78 13.64 -5.57 -4.97
CA THR A 78 14.78 -4.73 -5.36
C THR A 78 14.24 -3.54 -6.14
N PRO A 79 14.58 -2.29 -5.77
CA PRO A 79 14.23 -1.12 -6.55
C PRO A 79 14.76 -1.30 -7.96
N THR A 80 13.87 -1.51 -8.91
CA THR A 80 14.23 -1.42 -10.32
C THR A 80 14.35 0.06 -10.64
N PRO A 81 15.49 0.54 -11.16
CA PRO A 81 15.58 1.92 -11.63
C PRO A 81 14.52 2.12 -12.71
N PHE A 82 13.48 2.87 -12.36
CA PHE A 82 12.36 3.17 -13.23
C PHE A 82 12.43 4.64 -13.60
N GLY A 83 12.49 4.93 -14.89
CA GLY A 83 12.67 6.28 -15.40
C GLY A 83 14.01 6.88 -14.99
N THR A 84 14.99 6.86 -15.89
CA THR A 84 15.89 8.01 -15.94
C THR A 84 14.97 9.17 -16.27
N THR A 85 14.62 10.01 -15.29
CA THR A 85 13.96 11.28 -15.54
C THR A 85 14.73 11.93 -16.68
N ASP A 86 14.08 12.08 -17.85
CA ASP A 86 14.71 12.71 -19.00
C ASP A 86 15.20 14.08 -18.49
N PRO A 87 16.43 14.51 -18.77
CA PRO A 87 16.92 15.83 -18.37
C PRO A 87 16.00 17.00 -18.78
N LYS A 88 15.03 16.77 -19.70
CA LYS A 88 13.98 17.71 -20.08
C LYS A 88 12.73 17.72 -19.18
N ASP A 89 12.63 16.89 -18.15
CA ASP A 89 11.52 16.95 -17.19
C ASP A 89 11.65 18.24 -16.35
N PRO A 90 10.71 19.20 -16.47
CA PRO A 90 10.91 20.60 -16.07
C PRO A 90 10.69 20.86 -14.57
N THR A 91 11.08 19.92 -13.69
CA THR A 91 10.97 20.09 -12.23
C THR A 91 12.17 20.83 -11.61
N SER A 92 13.15 21.22 -12.42
CA SER A 92 14.35 21.94 -11.97
C SER A 92 14.28 23.46 -12.11
N GLN A 93 13.16 24.03 -12.60
CA GLN A 93 12.95 25.47 -12.58
C GLN A 93 12.06 25.88 -11.41
N PRO A 94 12.51 26.76 -10.48
CA PRO A 94 11.60 27.35 -9.52
C PRO A 94 10.49 28.10 -10.27
N PRO A 95 9.23 28.09 -9.77
CA PRO A 95 8.15 28.79 -10.45
C PRO A 95 8.52 30.27 -10.60
N PRO A 96 8.29 30.89 -11.78
CA PRO A 96 8.59 32.30 -11.94
C PRO A 96 7.79 33.11 -10.90
N SER A 97 8.46 34.10 -10.30
CA SER A 97 7.96 34.93 -9.18
C SER A 97 6.69 35.74 -9.49
N THR A 98 6.14 35.59 -10.70
CA THR A 98 4.91 36.20 -11.18
C THR A 98 3.62 35.46 -10.80
N TRP A 99 3.68 34.24 -10.27
CA TRP A 99 2.48 33.48 -9.86
C TRP A 99 1.93 33.78 -8.46
N LEU A 100 2.60 34.61 -7.65
CA LEU A 100 2.15 34.96 -6.29
C LEU A 100 1.21 36.19 -6.22
N ARG A 101 0.70 36.71 -7.35
CA ARG A 101 -0.20 37.88 -7.37
C ARG A 101 -1.59 37.64 -7.95
N GLN A 102 -2.02 36.39 -8.14
CA GLN A 102 -3.37 36.09 -8.65
C GLN A 102 -4.22 35.19 -7.75
N CYS A 103 -3.75 34.90 -6.54
CA CYS A 103 -4.54 34.19 -5.53
C CYS A 103 -4.70 35.03 -4.25
N TRP A 104 -5.07 36.30 -4.40
CA TRP A 104 -5.81 37.13 -3.43
C TRP A 104 -6.47 38.29 -4.19
#